data_AF-A0A0A7LIB2-F1
#
_entry.id   AF-A0A0A7LIB2-F1
#
_cell.length_a   1.000
_cell.length_b   1.000
_cell.length_c   1.000
_cell.angle_alpha   90.00
_cell.angle_beta   90.00
_cell.angle_gamma   90.00
#
_symmetry.space_group_name_H-M   'P 1'
#
loop_
_entity.id
_entity.type
_entity.pdbx_description
1 polymer ?
#
loop_
_entity_poly.entity_id
_entity_poly.type
_entity_poly.pdbx_seq_one_letter_code
_entity_poly.pdbx_strand_id
1 'polypeptide(L)'
;MAFEILLRVARSIHVPGLGLLVLPAQPSAVLRQLPLHSALEVFIGEDAPAVTQVPLSATVEEVQFAHEQTEQAPVVGLLLESSTAAALMPGTALWW
;
A
#
# COMPACT_ATOMS: atom_id res chain seq x y z
N MET A 1 -13.46 -11.42 12.85
CA MET A 1 -12.70 -11.22 11.61
C MET A 1 -11.23 -11.27 11.97
N ALA A 2 -10.42 -12.01 11.22
CA ALA A 2 -8.98 -12.02 11.39
C ALA A 2 -8.40 -11.08 10.33
N PHE A 3 -7.65 -10.08 10.76
CA PHE A 3 -6.96 -9.16 9.87
C PHE A 3 -5.58 -9.71 9.54
N GLU A 4 -5.12 -9.50 8.31
CA GLU A 4 -3.78 -9.89 7.87
C GLU A 4 -2.99 -8.66 7.44
N ILE A 5 -1.66 -8.71 7.61
CA ILE A 5 -0.78 -7.65 7.12
C ILE A 5 -0.66 -7.80 5.60
N LEU A 6 -1.08 -6.78 4.85
CA LEU A 6 -0.83 -6.66 3.42
C LEU A 6 0.61 -6.28 3.12
N LEU A 7 1.10 -5.23 3.78
CA LEU A 7 2.48 -4.76 3.63
C LEU A 7 2.96 -3.96 4.84
N ARG A 8 4.28 -3.80 4.93
CA ARG A 8 4.92 -2.73 5.71
C ARG A 8 5.52 -1.70 4.77
N VAL A 9 5.26 -0.43 5.04
CA VAL A 9 5.72 0.69 4.20
C VAL A 9 7.24 0.75 4.21
N ALA A 10 7.88 0.76 3.04
CA ALA A 10 9.25 1.27 2.92
C ALA A 10 9.27 2.73 2.48
N ARG A 11 8.36 3.08 1.58
CA ARG A 11 8.29 4.41 0.99
C ARG A 11 6.84 4.75 0.67
N SER A 12 6.47 6.01 0.90
CA SER A 12 5.24 6.58 0.36
C SER A 12 5.56 7.77 -0.55
N ILE A 13 4.80 7.92 -1.63
CA ILE A 13 4.97 8.97 -2.63
C ILE A 13 3.60 9.60 -2.84
N HIS A 14 3.50 10.91 -2.60
CA HIS A 14 2.28 11.64 -2.95
C HIS A 14 2.20 11.78 -4.47
N VAL A 15 1.12 11.27 -5.06
CA VAL A 15 0.85 11.33 -6.49
C VAL A 15 -0.24 12.40 -6.72
N PRO A 16 0.11 13.58 -7.26
CA PRO A 16 -0.84 14.68 -7.42
C PRO A 16 -2.08 14.26 -8.22
N GLY A 17 -3.26 14.54 -7.67
CA GLY A 17 -4.55 14.22 -8.29
C GLY A 17 -4.98 12.75 -8.15
N LEU A 18 -4.16 11.88 -7.56
CA LEU A 18 -4.45 10.45 -7.42
C LEU A 18 -4.44 9.95 -5.97
N GLY A 19 -3.56 10.50 -5.11
CA GLY A 19 -3.51 10.12 -3.69
C GLY A 19 -2.10 9.77 -3.23
N LEU A 20 -1.98 8.78 -2.34
CA LEU A 20 -0.70 8.36 -1.78
C LEU A 20 -0.32 6.96 -2.26
N LEU A 21 0.73 6.86 -3.07
CA LEU A 21 1.31 5.58 -3.46
C LEU A 21 2.19 5.06 -2.32
N VAL A 22 1.92 3.83 -1.87
CA VAL A 22 2.58 3.17 -0.77
C VAL A 22 3.25 1.89 -1.29
N LEU A 23 4.55 1.80 -1.05
CA LEU A 23 5.40 0.73 -1.56
C LEU A 23 5.92 -0.14 -0.42
N PRO A 24 5.92 -1.47 -0.59
CA PRO A 24 6.28 -2.38 0.47
C PRO A 24 7.79 -2.45 0.66
N ALA A 25 8.24 -2.68 1.89
CA ALA A 25 9.66 -2.90 2.19
C ALA A 25 10.22 -4.21 1.64
N GLN A 26 9.34 -5.19 1.41
CA GLN A 26 9.65 -6.47 0.79
C GLN A 26 8.46 -6.90 -0.07
N PRO A 27 8.65 -7.70 -1.12
CA PRO A 27 7.54 -8.20 -1.92
C PRO A 27 6.49 -8.92 -1.05
N SER A 28 5.24 -8.45 -1.10
CA SER A 28 4.13 -9.10 -0.40
C SER A 28 3.53 -10.19 -1.29
N ALA A 29 3.57 -11.43 -0.81
CA ALA A 29 2.96 -12.57 -1.52
C ALA A 29 1.44 -12.41 -1.63
N VAL A 30 0.80 -11.78 -0.65
CA VAL A 30 -0.65 -11.52 -0.64
C VAL A 30 -1.00 -10.47 -1.70
N LEU A 31 -0.33 -9.32 -1.69
CA LEU A 31 -0.60 -8.26 -2.68
C LEU A 31 -0.40 -8.74 -4.12
N ARG A 32 0.61 -9.58 -4.37
CA ARG A 32 0.88 -10.14 -5.71
C ARG A 32 -0.21 -11.08 -6.23
N GLN A 33 -1.05 -11.61 -5.35
CA GLN A 33 -2.17 -12.47 -5.74
C GLN A 33 -3.44 -11.65 -6.02
N LEU A 34 -3.45 -10.36 -5.67
CA LEU A 34 -4.59 -9.50 -5.91
C LEU A 34 -4.62 -8.97 -7.34
N PRO A 35 -5.81 -8.84 -7.94
CA PRO A 35 -5.94 -8.23 -9.26
C PRO A 35 -5.46 -6.78 -9.25
N LEU A 36 -4.65 -6.40 -10.24
CA LEU A 36 -4.27 -5.00 -10.44
C LEU A 36 -5.50 -4.13 -10.71
N HIS A 37 -5.43 -2.87 -10.29
CA HIS A 37 -6.49 -1.87 -10.41
C HIS A 37 -7.81 -2.28 -9.72
N SER A 38 -7.75 -3.21 -8.78
CA SER A 38 -8.89 -3.55 -7.92
C SER A 38 -8.88 -2.69 -6.66
N ALA A 39 -10.08 -2.26 -6.25
CA ALA A 39 -10.27 -1.53 -5.01
C ALA A 39 -10.31 -2.48 -3.81
N LEU A 40 -9.71 -2.06 -2.70
CA LEU A 40 -9.71 -2.76 -1.42
C LEU A 40 -9.85 -1.77 -0.27
N GLU A 41 -10.39 -2.26 0.83
CA GLU A 41 -10.43 -1.55 2.10
C GLU A 41 -9.21 -1.94 2.94
N VAL A 42 -8.46 -0.95 3.43
CA VAL A 42 -7.27 -1.16 4.24
C VAL A 42 -7.28 -0.34 5.52
N PHE A 43 -6.59 -0.85 6.53
CA PHE A 43 -6.37 -0.17 7.80
C PHE A 43 -4.89 0.15 7.97
N ILE A 44 -4.60 1.29 8.59
CA ILE A 44 -3.24 1.74 8.87
C ILE A 44 -2.99 1.65 10.37
N GLY A 45 -1.91 1.00 10.78
CA GLY A 45 -1.53 0.91 12.20
C GLY A 45 -0.40 -0.08 12.44
N GLU A 46 0.33 0.07 13.54
CA GLU A 46 1.39 -0.88 13.91
C GLU A 46 0.83 -2.25 14.32
N ASP A 47 -0.33 -2.23 14.98
CA ASP A 47 -1.08 -3.40 15.44
C ASP A 47 -2.29 -3.69 14.54
N ALA A 48 -2.84 -4.90 14.67
CA ALA A 48 -4.06 -5.29 13.98
C ALA A 48 -5.21 -4.31 14.32
N PRO A 49 -6.03 -3.94 13.33
CA PRO A 49 -7.04 -2.91 13.52
C PRO A 49 -8.11 -3.34 14.53
N ALA A 50 -8.59 -2.36 15.29
CA ALA A 50 -9.76 -2.54 16.13
C ALA A 50 -11.04 -2.46 15.28
N VAL A 51 -12.12 -3.12 15.72
CA VAL A 51 -13.41 -3.13 15.01
C VAL A 51 -13.99 -1.73 14.77
N THR A 52 -13.59 -0.74 15.58
CA THR A 52 -14.04 0.65 15.46
C THR A 52 -13.24 1.50 14.49
N GLN A 53 -12.15 0.96 13.92
CA GLN A 53 -11.32 1.70 12.98
C GLN A 53 -12.04 1.79 11.63
N VAL A 54 -11.99 2.97 11.01
CA VAL A 54 -12.59 3.19 9.67
C VAL A 54 -11.55 2.81 8.61
N PRO A 55 -11.89 1.94 7.64
CA PRO A 55 -10.98 1.60 6.56
C PRO A 55 -10.77 2.77 5.59
N LEU A 56 -9.67 2.71 4.86
CA LEU A 56 -9.36 3.59 3.73
C LEU A 56 -9.48 2.79 2.44
N SER A 57 -10.03 3.41 1.40
CA SER A 57 -10.01 2.84 0.06
C SER A 57 -8.60 2.89 -0.52
N ALA A 58 -8.19 1.81 -1.15
CA ALA A 58 -6.94 1.73 -1.89
C ALA A 58 -7.12 0.93 -3.18
N THR A 59 -6.26 1.15 -4.16
CA THR A 59 -6.16 0.29 -5.34
C THR A 59 -4.82 -0.43 -5.40
N VAL A 60 -4.81 -1.66 -5.91
CA VAL A 60 -3.58 -2.42 -6.16
C VAL A 60 -2.90 -1.89 -7.42
N GLU A 61 -1.67 -1.40 -7.29
CA GLU A 61 -0.94 -0.78 -8.40
C GLU A 61 0.40 -1.46 -8.66
N GLU A 62 0.80 -1.47 -9.93
CA GLU A 62 2.12 -1.91 -10.35
C GLU A 62 3.00 -0.70 -10.71
N VAL A 63 4.21 -0.66 -10.17
CA VAL A 63 5.13 0.47 -10.32
C VAL A 63 6.47 0.01 -10.86
N GLN A 64 6.87 0.59 -11.99
CA GLN A 64 8.19 0.44 -12.58
C GLN A 64 8.98 1.74 -12.42
N PHE A 65 10.19 1.66 -11.85
CA PHE A 65 11.08 2.82 -11.73
C PHE A 65 11.98 2.94 -12.95
N ALA A 66 11.98 4.12 -13.59
CA ALA A 66 12.72 4.36 -14.82
C ALA A 66 14.24 4.54 -14.61
N HIS A 67 14.68 4.85 -13.39
CA HIS A 67 16.07 5.26 -13.10
C HIS A 67 16.92 4.18 -12.42
N GLU A 68 16.34 3.04 -12.06
CA GLU A 68 17.11 1.88 -11.62
C GLU A 68 17.51 1.08 -12.86
N GLN A 69 18.76 1.23 -13.30
CA GLN A 69 19.33 0.59 -14.51
C GLN A 69 19.53 -0.94 -14.37
N THR A 70 18.72 -1.59 -13.54
CA THR A 70 18.73 -3.04 -13.33
C THR A 70 17.35 -3.58 -13.70
N GLU A 71 17.30 -4.81 -14.21
CA GLU A 71 16.10 -5.59 -14.48
C GLU A 71 15.28 -5.88 -13.20
N GLN A 72 15.00 -4.87 -12.39
CA GLN A 72 14.16 -5.01 -11.22
C GLN A 72 12.73 -5.21 -11.70
N ALA A 73 12.19 -6.35 -11.30
CA ALA A 73 10.80 -6.68 -11.48
C ALA A 73 9.93 -5.55 -10.92
N PRO A 74 8.80 -5.27 -11.57
CA PRO A 74 7.88 -4.25 -11.10
C PRO A 74 7.46 -4.50 -9.65
N VAL A 75 7.25 -3.41 -8.92
CA VAL A 75 6.85 -3.45 -7.52
C VAL A 75 5.34 -3.28 -7.44
N VAL A 76 4.67 -4.24 -6.81
CA VAL A 76 3.23 -4.14 -6.51
C VAL A 76 3.07 -3.41 -5.17
N GLY A 77 2.30 -2.32 -5.19
CA GLY A 77 2.00 -1.48 -4.05
C GLY A 77 0.52 -1.14 -3.98
N LEU A 78 0.20 -0.12 -3.15
CA LEU A 78 -1.16 0.37 -2.96
C LEU A 78 -1.22 1.87 -3.24
N LEU A 79 -2.21 2.31 -4.01
CA LEU A 79 -2.55 3.73 -4.12
C LEU A 79 -3.73 4.00 -3.18
N LEU A 80 -3.47 4.75 -2.10
CA LEU A 80 -4.50 5.10 -1.13
C LEU A 80 -5.30 6.30 -1.64
N GLU A 81 -6.62 6.14 -1.70
CA GLU A 81 -7.55 7.22 -2.00
C GLU A 81 -7.68 8.10 -0.76
N SER A 82 -6.91 9.18 -0.71
CA SER A 82 -7.15 10.21 0.28
C SER A 82 -6.60 11.55 -0.18
N SER A 83 -7.46 12.57 -0.11
CA SER A 83 -7.07 13.98 -0.22
C SER A 83 -6.23 14.47 0.97
N THR A 84 -6.01 13.63 1.99
CA THR A 84 -5.39 13.98 3.28
C THR A 84 -4.35 12.98 3.77
N ALA A 85 -3.98 11.95 3.00
CA ALA A 85 -2.96 10.99 3.42
C ALA A 85 -1.59 11.68 3.47
N ALA A 86 -1.24 12.17 4.65
CA ALA A 86 0.14 12.53 4.98
C ALA A 86 1.06 11.36 4.66
N ALA A 87 2.31 11.66 4.31
CA ALA A 87 3.30 10.63 4.01
C ALA A 87 3.34 9.60 5.16
N LEU A 88 3.25 8.32 4.81
CA LEU A 88 3.33 7.24 5.78
C LEU A 88 4.80 6.97 6.11
N MET A 89 5.08 6.88 7.40
CA MET A 89 6.42 6.57 7.88
C MET A 89 6.82 5.15 7.47
N PRO A 90 8.09 4.91 7.10
CA PRO A 90 8.59 3.56 6.91
C PRO A 90 8.36 2.69 8.16
N GLY A 91 8.00 1.42 7.97
CA GLY A 91 7.67 0.46 9.02
C GLY A 91 6.18 0.35 9.36
N THR A 92 5.39 1.40 9.07
CA THR A 92 3.92 1.40 9.23
C THR A 92 3.31 0.18 8.55
N ALA A 93 2.42 -0.55 9.24
CA ALA A 93 1.73 -1.69 8.63
C ALA A 93 0.38 -1.28 8.05
N LEU A 94 0.04 -1.90 6.92
CA LEU A 94 -1.27 -1.85 6.30
C LEU A 94 -1.92 -3.23 6.41
N TRP A 95 -3.18 -3.25 6.81
CA TRP A 95 -3.95 -4.45 7.11
C TRP A 95 -5.22 -4.50 6.25
N TRP A 96 -5.74 -5.70 6.00
CA TRP A 96 -7.02 -5.96 5.33
C TRP A 96 -7.79 -7.11 6.01
#